data_AF-A0AB39R2G3-F1
#
_entry.id   AF-A0AB39R2G3-F1
#
_cell.length_a   1.000
_cell.length_b   1.000
_cell.length_c   1.000
_cell.angle_alpha   90.00
_cell.angle_beta   90.00
_cell.angle_gamma   90.00
#
_symmetry.space_group_name_H-M   'P 1'
#
loop_
_entity.id
_entity.type
_entity.pdbx_description
1 polymer ?
#
loop_
_entity_poly.entity_id
_entity_poly.type
_entity_poly.pdbx_seq_one_letter_code
_entity_poly.pdbx_strand_id
1 'polypeptide(L)'
;MCAEPTSTTAAAVDLVRRGLAVFPLPAGGRRPAGGGWHARCVTEPSRIRAVWREGDNIGVGCRASRVVGLDLDVDGDGQGVLAALATRVGEDWPDTLTVRTPSGGPHLYFRVPGDCAIASVSGGRTALGPGIDVRGPGLRSGGYLIGPGSAVNGMPYAITRDVPILELPGWIAERLTVLPA
;
A
#
# COMPACT_ATOMS: atom_id res chain seq x y z
N MET A 1 -4.91 -13.68 26.42
CA MET A 1 -5.89 -12.59 26.15
C MET A 1 -5.95 -12.42 24.65
N CYS A 2 -7.06 -12.82 24.03
CA CYS A 2 -7.28 -12.54 22.61
C CYS A 2 -7.51 -11.03 22.50
N ALA A 3 -6.69 -10.31 21.73
CA ALA A 3 -6.98 -8.92 21.43
C ALA A 3 -8.36 -8.86 20.76
N GLU A 4 -9.22 -7.96 21.23
CA GLU A 4 -10.50 -7.68 20.56
C GLU A 4 -10.22 -7.37 19.08
N PRO A 5 -11.02 -7.90 18.14
CA PRO A 5 -10.82 -7.62 16.73
C PRO A 5 -10.94 -6.11 16.51
N THR A 6 -9.86 -5.50 16.01
CA THR A 6 -9.84 -4.07 15.68
C THR A 6 -10.95 -3.76 14.70
N SER A 7 -11.83 -2.81 15.05
CA SER A 7 -12.87 -2.32 14.14
C SER A 7 -12.24 -1.84 12.82
N THR A 8 -12.69 -2.41 11.71
CA THR A 8 -12.35 -2.01 10.34
C THR A 8 -12.71 -0.54 10.09
N THR A 9 -13.82 -0.07 10.65
CA THR A 9 -14.21 1.35 10.60
C THR A 9 -13.19 2.24 11.30
N ALA A 10 -12.72 1.85 12.48
CA ALA A 10 -11.71 2.60 13.22
C ALA A 10 -10.35 2.60 12.49
N ALA A 11 -9.96 1.46 11.92
CA ALA A 11 -8.75 1.34 11.11
C ALA A 11 -8.83 2.22 9.84
N ALA A 12 -9.98 2.26 9.15
CA ALA A 12 -10.19 3.13 8.00
C ALA A 12 -10.07 4.62 8.39
N VAL A 13 -10.64 5.02 9.54
CA VAL A 13 -10.49 6.38 10.09
C VAL A 13 -9.03 6.72 10.38
N ASP A 14 -8.28 5.78 10.98
CA ASP A 14 -6.85 5.97 11.28
C ASP A 14 -6.02 6.19 10.01
N LEU A 15 -6.26 5.38 8.98
CA LEU A 15 -5.57 5.54 7.69
C LEU A 15 -5.87 6.88 7.03
N VAL A 16 -7.12 7.36 7.11
CA VAL A 16 -7.46 8.70 6.62
C VAL A 16 -6.72 9.79 7.40
N ARG A 17 -6.62 9.66 8.73
CA ARG A 17 -5.84 10.60 9.57
C ARG A 17 -4.34 10.60 9.24
N ARG A 18 -3.82 9.48 8.72
CA ARG A 18 -2.45 9.38 8.17
C ARG A 18 -2.32 9.99 6.77
N GLY A 19 -3.37 10.62 6.25
CA GLY A 19 -3.38 11.24 4.92
C GLY A 19 -3.43 10.21 3.79
N LEU A 20 -4.08 9.07 4.02
CA LEU A 20 -4.39 8.08 2.99
C LEU A 20 -5.86 8.20 2.56
N ALA A 21 -6.11 7.95 1.29
CA ALA A 21 -7.44 7.89 0.71
C ALA A 21 -7.88 6.42 0.62
N VAL A 22 -9.00 6.08 1.24
CA VAL A 22 -9.44 4.69 1.41
C VAL A 22 -10.80 4.42 0.77
N PHE A 23 -11.06 3.19 0.34
CA PHE A 23 -12.36 2.75 -0.20
C PHE A 23 -12.68 1.32 0.26
N PRO A 24 -13.96 0.96 0.40
CA PRO A 24 -14.34 -0.35 0.90
C PRO A 24 -14.09 -1.44 -0.14
N LEU A 25 -13.56 -2.56 0.33
CA LEU A 25 -13.48 -3.84 -0.35
C LEU A 25 -14.43 -4.82 0.36
N PRO A 26 -15.04 -5.79 -0.35
CA PRO A 26 -15.87 -6.80 0.29
C PRO A 26 -15.10 -7.51 1.42
N ALA A 27 -15.78 -7.81 2.53
CA ALA A 27 -15.22 -8.60 3.62
C ALA A 27 -14.52 -9.88 3.11
N GLY A 28 -13.29 -10.13 3.56
CA GLY A 28 -12.47 -11.26 3.10
C GLY A 28 -11.93 -11.15 1.65
N GLY A 29 -12.38 -10.14 0.89
CA GLY A 29 -12.05 -9.93 -0.50
C GLY A 29 -10.79 -9.08 -0.72
N ARG A 30 -10.25 -9.16 -1.94
CA ARG A 30 -9.07 -8.39 -2.41
C ARG A 30 -9.38 -7.43 -3.56
N ARG A 31 -10.61 -7.47 -4.08
CA ARG A 31 -11.01 -6.75 -5.30
C ARG A 31 -12.25 -5.91 -5.02
N PRO A 32 -12.31 -4.66 -5.49
CA PRO A 32 -13.50 -3.84 -5.32
C PRO A 32 -14.71 -4.48 -6.01
N ALA A 33 -15.88 -4.32 -5.41
CA ALA A 33 -17.13 -4.61 -6.10
C ALA A 33 -17.34 -3.58 -7.22
N GLY A 34 -17.32 -4.05 -8.47
CA GLY A 34 -17.48 -3.23 -9.68
C GLY A 34 -16.30 -2.32 -10.02
N GLY A 35 -16.46 -1.53 -11.09
CA GLY A 35 -15.49 -0.52 -11.52
C GLY A 35 -15.45 0.74 -10.64
N GLY A 36 -14.66 1.74 -11.06
CA GLY A 36 -14.73 3.10 -10.49
C GLY A 36 -14.28 3.25 -9.03
N TRP A 37 -13.55 2.29 -8.45
CA TRP A 37 -13.08 2.35 -7.06
C TRP A 37 -12.25 3.60 -6.76
N HIS A 38 -11.47 4.09 -7.74
CA HIS A 38 -10.62 5.27 -7.59
C HIS A 38 -11.43 6.54 -7.30
N ALA A 39 -12.65 6.65 -7.83
CA ALA A 39 -13.55 7.77 -7.57
C ALA A 39 -14.30 7.65 -6.22
N ARG A 40 -14.25 6.47 -5.58
CA ARG A 40 -14.90 6.18 -4.29
C ARG A 40 -13.97 6.33 -3.09
N CYS A 41 -12.72 6.75 -3.32
CA CYS A 41 -11.78 6.99 -2.23
C CYS A 41 -12.27 8.14 -1.32
N VAL A 42 -12.26 7.88 -0.02
CA VAL A 42 -12.61 8.83 1.04
C VAL A 42 -11.34 9.34 1.69
N THR A 43 -11.24 10.65 1.83
CA THR A 43 -10.12 11.38 2.45
C THR A 43 -10.53 12.12 3.72
N GLU A 44 -11.80 12.06 4.10
CA GLU A 44 -12.35 12.77 5.26
C GLU A 44 -12.84 11.77 6.32
N PRO A 45 -12.28 11.79 7.56
CA PRO A 45 -12.64 10.82 8.60
C PRO A 45 -14.15 10.80 8.91
N SER A 46 -14.80 11.96 8.86
CA SER A 46 -16.23 12.12 9.13
C SER A 46 -17.12 11.38 8.12
N ARG A 47 -16.63 11.11 6.90
CA ARG A 47 -17.39 10.44 5.84
C ARG A 47 -17.31 8.91 5.89
N ILE A 48 -16.34 8.34 6.62
CA ILE A 48 -16.11 6.89 6.65
C ILE A 48 -17.36 6.14 7.11
N ARG A 49 -17.98 6.56 8.21
CA ARG A 49 -19.17 5.87 8.76
C ARG A 49 -20.36 5.81 7.81
N ALA A 50 -20.44 6.70 6.82
CA ALA A 50 -21.52 6.71 5.84
C ALA A 50 -21.31 5.73 4.69
N VAL A 51 -20.07 5.30 4.43
CA VAL A 51 -19.72 4.45 3.27
C VAL A 51 -19.14 3.10 3.65
N TRP A 52 -18.80 2.90 4.93
CA TRP A 52 -18.13 1.69 5.43
C TRP A 52 -19.10 0.80 6.17
N ARG A 53 -19.05 -0.51 5.86
CA ARG A 53 -19.71 -1.53 6.67
C ARG A 53 -18.65 -2.21 7.53
N GLU A 54 -18.94 -2.41 8.80
CA GLU A 54 -18.00 -3.12 9.68
C GLU A 54 -17.73 -4.53 9.13
N GLY A 55 -16.46 -4.90 9.02
CA GLY A 55 -15.98 -6.12 8.38
C GLY A 55 -15.53 -5.96 6.93
N ASP A 56 -15.89 -4.85 6.26
CA ASP A 56 -15.35 -4.55 4.92
C ASP A 56 -13.84 -4.31 5.01
N ASN A 57 -13.11 -4.93 4.07
CA ASN A 57 -11.68 -4.72 3.93
C ASN A 57 -11.40 -3.31 3.40
N ILE A 58 -10.18 -2.84 3.63
CA ILE A 58 -9.75 -1.49 3.29
C ILE A 58 -8.87 -1.52 2.05
N GLY A 59 -9.32 -0.89 0.97
CA GLY A 59 -8.47 -0.53 -0.16
C GLY A 59 -7.85 0.84 0.07
N VAL A 60 -6.52 0.96 -0.09
CA VAL A 60 -5.79 2.24 -0.07
C VAL A 60 -5.49 2.64 -1.50
N GLY A 61 -6.16 3.68 -2.01
CA GLY A 61 -5.96 4.16 -3.37
C GLY A 61 -4.67 4.97 -3.50
N CYS A 62 -3.67 4.42 -4.20
CA CYS A 62 -2.33 5.02 -4.30
C CYS A 62 -2.37 6.42 -4.94
N ARG A 63 -3.23 6.63 -5.94
CA ARG A 63 -3.40 7.92 -6.60
C ARG A 63 -3.95 9.00 -5.69
N ALA A 64 -5.13 8.75 -5.11
CA ALA A 64 -5.81 9.71 -4.24
C ALA A 64 -5.02 9.99 -2.95
N SER A 65 -4.19 9.04 -2.52
CA SER A 65 -3.29 9.18 -1.37
C SER A 65 -1.95 9.87 -1.70
N ARG A 66 -1.61 10.05 -2.99
CA ARG A 66 -0.25 10.40 -3.46
C ARG A 66 0.85 9.52 -2.82
N VAL A 67 0.65 8.20 -2.86
CA VAL A 67 1.63 7.22 -2.35
C VAL A 67 2.04 6.19 -3.39
N VAL A 68 3.21 5.59 -3.16
CA VAL A 68 3.68 4.39 -3.83
C VAL A 68 3.71 3.25 -2.81
N GLY A 69 3.14 2.12 -3.19
CA GLY A 69 3.23 0.87 -2.46
C GLY A 69 4.26 -0.06 -3.07
N LEU A 70 5.18 -0.60 -2.27
CA LEU A 70 5.95 -1.79 -2.63
C LEU A 70 5.32 -3.00 -1.94
N ASP A 71 4.79 -3.92 -2.73
CA ASP A 71 4.24 -5.20 -2.29
C ASP A 71 5.31 -6.26 -2.47
N LEU A 72 5.94 -6.68 -1.37
CA LEU A 72 7.09 -7.60 -1.39
C LEU A 72 6.60 -9.03 -1.19
N ASP A 73 6.53 -9.78 -2.29
CA ASP A 73 6.08 -11.17 -2.31
C ASP A 73 7.10 -12.11 -1.68
N VAL A 74 6.64 -13.03 -0.83
CA VAL A 74 7.50 -14.04 -0.19
C VAL A 74 8.02 -15.06 -1.21
N ASP A 75 7.17 -15.51 -2.13
CA ASP A 75 7.54 -16.54 -3.12
C ASP A 75 8.64 -16.07 -4.09
N GLY A 76 8.74 -14.76 -4.31
CA GLY A 76 9.77 -14.13 -5.13
C GLY A 76 10.93 -13.54 -4.34
N ASP A 77 10.99 -13.77 -3.01
CA ASP A 77 11.93 -13.16 -2.08
C ASP A 77 12.05 -11.62 -2.23
N GLY A 78 10.91 -10.93 -2.34
CA GLY A 78 10.88 -9.48 -2.57
C GLY A 78 11.66 -8.68 -1.51
N GLN A 79 11.71 -9.18 -0.27
CA GLN A 79 12.53 -8.58 0.79
C GLN A 79 14.02 -8.75 0.52
N GLY A 80 14.48 -9.97 0.20
CA GLY A 80 15.88 -10.22 -0.13
C GLY A 80 16.32 -9.45 -1.37
N VAL A 81 15.47 -9.36 -2.39
CA VAL A 81 15.73 -8.57 -3.61
C VAL A 81 15.88 -7.08 -3.28
N LEU A 82 14.98 -6.51 -2.48
CA LEU A 82 15.06 -5.09 -2.10
C LEU A 82 16.30 -4.82 -1.23
N ALA A 83 16.60 -5.70 -0.27
CA ALA A 83 17.78 -5.59 0.58
C ALA A 83 19.09 -5.67 -0.23
N ALA A 84 19.18 -6.62 -1.17
CA ALA A 84 20.33 -6.73 -2.06
C ALA A 84 20.45 -5.53 -3.01
N LEU A 85 19.34 -4.91 -3.40
CA LEU A 85 19.37 -3.67 -4.17
C LEU A 85 19.89 -2.49 -3.35
N ALA A 86 19.42 -2.33 -2.10
CA ALA A 86 19.89 -1.30 -1.18
C ALA A 86 21.41 -1.43 -0.91
N THR A 87 21.88 -2.62 -0.55
CA THR A 87 23.31 -2.90 -0.34
C THR A 87 24.17 -2.56 -1.56
N ARG A 88 23.70 -2.87 -2.78
CA ARG A 88 24.44 -2.58 -4.02
C ARG A 88 24.65 -1.10 -4.28
N VAL A 89 23.76 -0.25 -3.78
CA VAL A 89 23.86 1.22 -3.93
C VAL A 89 24.37 1.91 -2.67
N GLY A 90 24.75 1.15 -1.63
CA GLY A 90 25.24 1.70 -0.37
C GLY A 90 24.16 2.33 0.51
N GLU A 91 22.91 1.88 0.36
CA GLU A 91 21.74 2.39 1.07
C GLU A 91 21.21 1.36 2.06
N ASP A 92 20.46 1.84 3.06
CA ASP A 92 19.81 1.00 4.06
C ASP A 92 18.40 0.55 3.64
N TRP A 93 17.84 -0.40 4.39
CA TRP A 93 16.43 -0.73 4.27
C TRP A 93 15.55 0.51 4.55
N PRO A 94 14.58 0.84 3.68
CA PRO A 94 13.80 2.06 3.87
C PRO A 94 12.94 2.04 5.14
N ASP A 95 13.05 3.10 5.95
CA ASP A 95 12.23 3.28 7.15
C ASP A 95 10.89 3.95 6.80
N THR A 96 9.80 3.19 6.73
CA THR A 96 8.47 3.74 6.46
C THR A 96 7.35 2.86 7.04
N LEU A 97 6.11 3.35 7.01
CA LEU A 97 4.92 2.58 7.38
C LEU A 97 4.93 1.22 6.67
N THR A 98 4.98 0.17 7.47
CA THR A 98 5.08 -1.22 6.99
C THR A 98 3.90 -2.03 7.49
N VAL A 99 3.24 -2.72 6.56
CA VAL A 99 2.08 -3.57 6.83
C VAL A 99 2.39 -4.99 6.39
N ARG A 100 2.43 -5.94 7.32
CA ARG A 100 2.55 -7.35 6.98
C ARG A 100 1.25 -7.86 6.35
N THR A 101 1.38 -8.58 5.25
CA THR A 101 0.27 -9.21 4.53
C THR A 101 0.01 -10.63 5.06
N PRO A 102 -1.14 -11.23 4.71
CA PRO A 102 -1.45 -12.63 5.04
C PRO A 102 -0.42 -13.67 4.58
N SER A 103 0.29 -13.43 3.48
CA SER A 103 1.33 -14.34 2.98
C SER A 103 2.65 -14.20 3.75
N GLY A 104 2.79 -13.21 4.62
CA GLY A 104 3.99 -12.94 5.42
C GLY A 104 4.90 -11.85 4.86
N GLY A 105 4.71 -11.47 3.59
CA GLY A 105 5.44 -10.37 2.95
C GLY A 105 4.95 -9.00 3.42
N PRO A 106 5.76 -7.93 3.36
CA PRO A 106 5.34 -6.58 3.71
C PRO A 106 4.82 -5.76 2.51
N HIS A 107 3.82 -4.92 2.77
CA HIS A 107 3.58 -3.70 2.02
C HIS A 107 4.40 -2.55 2.67
N LEU A 108 5.24 -1.88 1.88
CA LEU A 108 5.89 -0.62 2.26
C LEU A 108 5.16 0.55 1.61
N TYR A 109 4.79 1.57 2.38
CA TYR A 109 4.09 2.76 1.89
C TYR A 109 5.06 3.94 1.82
N PHE A 110 5.12 4.63 0.69
CA PHE A 110 5.96 5.83 0.53
C PHE A 110 5.17 7.00 -0.04
N ARG A 111 5.52 8.23 0.34
CA ARG A 111 5.06 9.43 -0.37
C ARG A 111 5.75 9.53 -1.72
N VAL A 112 5.00 9.95 -2.73
CA VAL A 112 5.55 10.22 -4.06
C VAL A 112 6.44 11.46 -3.97
N PRO A 113 7.72 11.39 -4.37
CA PRO A 113 8.59 12.55 -4.40
C PRO A 113 8.14 13.51 -5.51
N GLY A 114 7.98 14.78 -5.17
CA GLY A 114 7.55 15.83 -6.11
C GLY A 114 6.35 15.43 -6.98
N ASP A 115 6.51 15.59 -8.30
CA ASP A 115 5.50 15.26 -9.31
C ASP A 115 5.85 13.99 -10.11
N CYS A 116 6.65 13.09 -9.54
CA CYS A 116 7.04 11.83 -10.19
C CYS A 116 5.81 11.00 -10.60
N ALA A 117 5.77 10.62 -11.88
CA ALA A 117 4.81 9.65 -12.38
C ALA A 117 5.33 8.23 -12.17
N ILE A 118 4.70 7.50 -11.24
CA ILE A 118 5.05 6.11 -10.93
C ILE A 118 3.87 5.20 -11.31
N ALA A 119 4.11 4.30 -12.27
CA ALA A 119 3.13 3.34 -12.73
C ALA A 119 2.91 2.21 -11.73
N SER A 120 1.76 1.54 -11.82
CA SER A 120 1.61 0.22 -11.18
C SER A 120 2.17 -0.85 -12.09
N VAL A 121 3.07 -1.68 -11.58
CA VAL A 121 3.76 -2.72 -12.33
C VAL A 121 3.82 -3.97 -11.45
N SER A 122 3.55 -5.14 -12.03
CA SER A 122 3.47 -6.38 -11.27
C SER A 122 4.04 -7.58 -12.02
N GLY A 123 4.17 -8.71 -11.32
CA GLY A 123 4.50 -10.01 -11.92
C GLY A 123 5.93 -10.05 -12.45
N GLY A 124 6.87 -9.55 -11.65
CA GLY A 124 8.31 -9.57 -11.95
C GLY A 124 8.75 -8.62 -13.07
N ARG A 125 7.88 -7.72 -13.52
CA ARG A 125 8.19 -6.73 -14.58
C ARG A 125 8.72 -5.40 -14.04
N THR A 126 8.91 -5.28 -12.73
CA THR A 126 9.35 -4.03 -12.11
C THR A 126 10.85 -3.85 -12.30
N ALA A 127 11.30 -2.60 -12.37
CA ALA A 127 12.72 -2.27 -12.44
C ALA A 127 13.49 -2.55 -11.13
N LEU A 128 12.78 -2.93 -10.06
CA LEU A 128 13.38 -3.28 -8.76
C LEU A 128 13.77 -4.76 -8.69
N GLY A 129 13.13 -5.61 -9.51
CA GLY A 129 13.44 -7.03 -9.60
C GLY A 129 12.24 -7.95 -9.34
N PRO A 130 12.46 -9.27 -9.35
CA PRO A 130 11.43 -10.26 -9.06
C PRO A 130 10.93 -10.14 -7.61
N GLY A 131 9.70 -10.60 -7.35
CA GLY A 131 9.10 -10.57 -6.01
C GLY A 131 8.72 -9.18 -5.50
N ILE A 132 8.89 -8.13 -6.30
CA ILE A 132 8.51 -6.77 -5.94
C ILE A 132 7.44 -6.28 -6.91
N ASP A 133 6.22 -6.14 -6.41
CA ASP A 133 5.10 -5.50 -7.10
C ASP A 133 5.04 -4.02 -6.70
N VAL A 134 4.82 -3.13 -7.67
CA VAL A 134 4.68 -1.68 -7.45
C VAL A 134 3.22 -1.27 -7.63
N ARG A 135 2.65 -0.61 -6.62
CA ARG A 135 1.34 0.05 -6.67
C ARG A 135 1.56 1.56 -6.65
N GLY A 136 1.65 2.16 -7.83
CA GLY A 136 1.86 3.60 -7.98
C GLY A 136 0.56 4.40 -8.18
N PRO A 137 0.62 5.75 -8.08
CA PRO A 137 -0.47 6.66 -8.48
C PRO A 137 -0.93 6.48 -9.93
N GLY A 138 -0.04 5.98 -10.80
CA GLY A 138 -0.29 5.78 -12.23
C GLY A 138 -0.66 7.06 -12.98
N LEU A 139 -1.08 6.91 -14.23
CA LEU A 139 -1.53 8.02 -15.09
C LEU A 139 -3.07 8.15 -15.14
N ARG A 140 -3.81 7.11 -14.75
CA ARG A 140 -5.29 7.07 -14.76
C ARG A 140 -5.84 6.73 -13.39
N SER A 141 -6.29 5.50 -13.16
CA SER A 141 -6.88 5.07 -11.90
C SER A 141 -5.84 4.85 -10.78
N GLY A 142 -4.58 4.59 -11.16
CA GLY A 142 -3.54 4.14 -10.23
C GLY A 142 -3.74 2.70 -9.76
N GLY A 143 -2.89 2.28 -8.83
CA GLY A 143 -3.00 1.04 -8.08
C GLY A 143 -3.65 1.25 -6.71
N TYR A 144 -3.85 0.14 -6.00
CA TYR A 144 -4.22 0.15 -4.60
C TYR A 144 -3.50 -0.97 -3.84
N LEU A 145 -3.36 -0.78 -2.53
CA LEU A 145 -2.96 -1.81 -1.59
C LEU A 145 -4.16 -2.20 -0.73
N ILE A 146 -4.13 -3.41 -0.17
CA ILE A 146 -5.02 -3.75 0.93
C ILE A 146 -4.40 -3.20 2.22
N GLY A 147 -5.15 -2.36 2.92
CA GLY A 147 -4.72 -1.63 4.10
C GLY A 147 -4.81 -2.44 5.39
N PRO A 148 -4.11 -2.01 6.46
CA PRO A 148 -4.17 -2.65 7.76
C PRO A 148 -5.55 -2.54 8.38
N GLY A 149 -5.93 -3.54 9.20
CA GLY A 149 -7.30 -3.71 9.69
C GLY A 149 -8.17 -4.58 8.78
N SER A 150 -7.72 -4.85 7.55
CA SER A 150 -8.32 -5.85 6.66
C SER A 150 -7.94 -7.27 7.10
N ALA A 151 -8.75 -8.26 6.72
CA ALA A 151 -8.41 -9.67 6.83
C ALA A 151 -8.80 -10.45 5.57
N VAL A 152 -7.98 -11.41 5.17
CA VAL A 152 -8.28 -12.36 4.09
C VAL A 152 -8.02 -13.77 4.58
N ASN A 153 -8.98 -14.67 4.40
CA ASN A 153 -8.93 -16.04 4.93
C ASN A 153 -8.64 -16.09 6.44
N GLY A 154 -9.19 -15.15 7.21
CA GLY A 154 -8.95 -15.01 8.65
C GLY A 154 -7.58 -14.44 9.04
N MET A 155 -6.69 -14.21 8.08
CA MET A 155 -5.36 -13.68 8.33
C MET A 155 -5.32 -12.15 8.11
N PRO A 156 -4.76 -11.37 9.05
CA PRO A 156 -4.84 -9.93 9.00
C PRO A 156 -3.77 -9.28 8.11
N TYR A 157 -4.10 -8.12 7.58
CA TYR A 157 -3.12 -7.09 7.23
C TYR A 157 -2.83 -6.28 8.49
N ALA A 158 -1.60 -6.31 8.98
CA ALA A 158 -1.24 -5.73 10.29
C ALA A 158 -0.04 -4.79 10.17
N ILE A 159 -0.13 -3.63 10.82
CA ILE A 159 1.02 -2.71 10.93
C ILE A 159 2.10 -3.42 11.76
N THR A 160 3.29 -3.59 11.18
CA THR A 160 4.47 -4.13 11.87
C THR A 160 5.53 -3.06 12.13
N ARG A 161 5.44 -1.93 11.44
CA ARG A 161 6.25 -0.74 11.71
C ARG A 161 5.36 0.49 11.63
N ASP A 162 5.07 1.08 12.79
CA ASP A 162 4.19 2.24 12.92
C ASP A 162 5.02 3.53 12.99
N VAL A 163 5.44 4.00 11.83
CA VAL A 163 6.18 5.25 11.64
C VAL A 163 5.46 6.10 10.57
N PRO A 164 5.76 7.41 10.45
CA PRO A 164 5.23 8.22 9.36
C PRO A 164 5.52 7.60 7.98
N ILE A 165 4.63 7.83 7.02
CA ILE A 165 4.86 7.46 5.62
C ILE A 165 5.94 8.41 5.09
N LEU A 166 7.16 7.90 4.91
CA LEU A 166 8.29 8.70 4.42
C LEU A 166 8.28 8.79 2.89
N GLU A 167 9.02 9.75 2.36
CA GLU A 167 9.23 9.90 0.91
C GLU A 167 9.91 8.65 0.33
N LEU A 168 9.57 8.31 -0.92
CA LEU A 168 10.21 7.23 -1.64
C LEU A 168 11.71 7.55 -1.81
N PRO A 169 12.63 6.69 -1.34
CA PRO A 169 14.06 6.93 -1.49
C PRO A 169 14.43 7.17 -2.96
N GLY A 170 15.32 8.15 -3.20
CA GLY A 170 15.71 8.58 -4.55
C GLY A 170 16.19 7.41 -5.41
N TRP A 171 17.01 6.52 -4.84
CA TRP A 171 17.51 5.33 -5.53
C TRP A 171 16.39 4.36 -5.98
N ILE A 172 15.24 4.32 -5.28
CA ILE A 172 14.06 3.57 -5.73
C ILE A 172 13.30 4.39 -6.78
N ALA A 173 13.08 5.68 -6.51
CA ALA A 173 12.33 6.57 -7.40
C ALA A 173 12.92 6.61 -8.81
N GLU A 174 14.25 6.79 -8.94
CA GLU A 174 14.99 6.83 -10.21
C GLU A 174 14.76 5.57 -11.08
N ARG A 175 14.55 4.42 -10.44
CA ARG A 175 14.28 3.15 -11.14
C ARG A 175 12.83 3.01 -11.60
N LEU A 176 11.90 3.69 -10.92
CA LEU A 176 10.46 3.56 -11.13
C LEU A 176 9.86 4.67 -11.99
N THR A 177 10.50 5.83 -12.07
CA THR A 177 10.01 6.97 -12.84
C THR A 177 10.01 6.67 -14.32
N VAL A 178 8.87 6.86 -14.97
CA VAL A 178 8.67 6.48 -16.38
C VAL A 178 9.12 7.58 -17.36
N LEU A 179 9.68 8.69 -16.89
CA LEU A 179 10.45 9.77 -17.55
C LEU A 179 10.56 10.96 -16.56
N PRO A 180 11.62 11.81 -16.58
CA PRO A 180 11.73 12.95 -15.68
C PRO A 180 10.73 14.07 -16.04
N ALA A 181 10.46 14.93 -15.06
CA ALA A 181 9.72 16.19 -15.25
C ALA A 181 10.39 17.10 -16.30
#